data_AF-A0A023EPZ8-F1
#
_entry.id   AF-A0A023EPZ8-F1
#
_cell.length_a   1.000
_cell.length_b   1.000
_cell.length_c   1.000
_cell.angle_alpha   90.00
_cell.angle_beta   90.00
_cell.angle_gamma   90.00
#
_symmetry.space_group_name_H-M   'P 1'
#
loop_
_entity.id
_entity.type
_entity.pdbx_description
1 polymer ?
#
loop_
_entity_poly.entity_id
_entity_poly.type
_entity_poly.pdbx_seq_one_letter_code
_entity_poly.pdbx_strand_id
1 'polypeptide(L)'
;EEMAKSRRDVQQQAKELAAVHQQISGIESKIETMKNKRHNLLMQCKMDAIEIPMKRGRMNDIVEQSGGNESETTPLSTIYEREAKIEIDYSSLSKNLTNPSEPDQVKKVGDGLARELQQKLDTLEKIQTPNLKAMQKLDRVTEKIQTTNEEFEAARKKAKKAKAAFEKIKNERCTLFTNCCNHISDAIDGIYKQLARNEAAQAYLGPDNPEEPYLDGINYNCVAPGKRFQPMSNLSGGEKTIAALALLFAIHSFQPAPFFVLDEIDAALDNTNIGKVASYIREKCTNLQTVVISLKEEFYSHADILIGICPEPAECLVSQTLIYDLEQFTPHN
;
A
#
# COMPACT_ATOMS: atom_id res chain seq x y z
N GLU A 1 109.61 -31.43 -57.13
CA GLU A 1 108.14 -31.40 -57.31
C GLU A 1 107.36 -31.28 -55.99
N GLU A 2 107.80 -31.88 -54.88
CA GLU A 2 107.09 -31.83 -53.58
C GLU A 2 106.88 -30.42 -53.01
N MET A 3 107.85 -29.51 -53.20
CA MET A 3 107.73 -28.10 -52.77
C MET A 3 106.61 -27.33 -53.49
N ALA A 4 106.37 -27.60 -54.77
CA ALA A 4 105.32 -26.93 -55.54
C ALA A 4 103.92 -27.43 -55.17
N LYS A 5 103.79 -28.72 -54.82
CA LYS A 5 102.56 -29.33 -54.31
C LYS A 5 102.20 -28.77 -52.93
N SER A 6 103.17 -28.73 -52.01
CA SER A 6 103.00 -28.13 -50.68
C SER A 6 102.60 -26.65 -50.75
N ARG A 7 103.14 -25.89 -51.72
CA ARG A 7 102.78 -24.47 -51.90
C ARG A 7 101.33 -24.28 -52.37
N ARG A 8 100.81 -25.18 -53.21
CA ARG A 8 99.39 -25.17 -53.64
C ARG A 8 98.47 -25.55 -52.49
N ASP A 9 98.84 -26.54 -51.69
CA ASP A 9 98.05 -26.98 -50.53
C ASP A 9 97.96 -25.89 -49.46
N VAL A 10 99.06 -25.17 -49.19
CA VAL A 10 99.07 -23.99 -48.29
C VAL A 10 98.16 -22.87 -48.82
N GLN A 11 98.13 -22.67 -50.15
CA GLN A 11 97.30 -21.62 -50.76
C GLN A 11 95.80 -22.00 -50.78
N GLN A 12 95.48 -23.29 -50.91
CA GLN A 12 94.13 -23.84 -50.75
C GLN A 12 93.67 -23.69 -49.30
N GLN A 13 94.49 -24.10 -48.33
CA GLN A 13 94.20 -23.94 -46.90
C GLN A 13 94.03 -22.47 -46.50
N ALA A 14 94.82 -21.54 -47.05
CA ALA A 14 94.66 -20.11 -46.79
C ALA A 14 93.31 -19.56 -47.30
N LYS A 15 92.81 -20.05 -48.45
CA LYS A 15 91.48 -19.69 -48.97
C LYS A 15 90.35 -20.26 -48.11
N GLU A 16 90.49 -21.51 -47.66
CA GLU A 16 89.53 -22.12 -46.72
C GLU A 16 89.52 -21.38 -45.38
N LEU A 17 90.70 -21.01 -44.85
CA LEU A 17 90.82 -20.17 -43.65
C LEU A 17 90.12 -18.83 -43.81
N ALA A 18 90.30 -18.14 -44.95
CA ALA A 18 89.64 -16.87 -45.23
C ALA A 18 88.11 -17.02 -45.34
N ALA A 19 87.62 -18.08 -45.98
CA ALA A 19 86.19 -18.37 -46.08
C ALA A 19 85.57 -18.67 -44.69
N VAL A 20 86.26 -19.44 -43.85
CA VAL A 20 85.84 -19.71 -42.47
C VAL A 20 85.87 -18.41 -41.64
N HIS A 21 86.88 -17.56 -41.79
CA HIS A 21 86.94 -16.26 -41.11
C HIS A 21 85.77 -15.34 -41.49
N GLN A 22 85.40 -15.31 -42.78
CA GLN A 22 84.24 -14.56 -43.25
C GLN A 22 82.93 -15.11 -42.71
N GLN A 23 82.80 -16.44 -42.58
CA GLN A 23 81.65 -17.08 -41.93
C GLN A 23 81.59 -16.74 -40.43
N ILE A 24 82.73 -16.78 -39.73
CA ILE A 24 82.83 -16.41 -38.30
C ILE A 24 82.37 -14.96 -38.12
N SER A 25 82.91 -14.01 -38.89
CA SER A 25 82.52 -12.60 -38.81
C SER A 25 81.03 -12.37 -39.12
N GLY A 26 80.49 -13.12 -40.10
CA GLY A 26 79.06 -13.09 -40.40
C GLY A 26 78.19 -13.64 -39.27
N ILE A 27 78.65 -14.68 -38.56
CA ILE A 27 77.96 -15.22 -37.38
C ILE A 27 78.07 -14.27 -36.20
N GLU A 28 79.23 -13.65 -35.97
CA GLU A 28 79.45 -12.66 -34.91
C GLU A 28 78.53 -11.44 -35.07
N SER A 29 78.40 -10.91 -36.28
CA SER A 29 77.45 -9.81 -36.57
C SER A 29 75.99 -10.22 -36.33
N LYS A 30 75.61 -11.47 -36.65
CA LYS A 30 74.28 -12.00 -36.32
C LYS A 30 74.07 -12.14 -34.80
N ILE A 31 75.09 -12.58 -34.07
CA ILE A 31 75.03 -12.66 -32.60
C ILE A 31 74.84 -11.27 -32.00
N GLU A 32 75.57 -10.27 -32.48
CA GLU A 32 75.48 -8.90 -31.99
C GLU A 32 74.12 -8.25 -32.28
N THR A 33 73.57 -8.46 -33.47
CA THR A 33 72.20 -7.99 -33.79
C THR A 33 71.13 -8.69 -32.95
N MET A 34 71.28 -9.98 -32.64
CA MET A 34 70.36 -10.70 -31.77
C MET A 34 70.48 -10.28 -30.30
N LYS A 35 71.69 -9.98 -29.82
CA LYS A 35 71.92 -9.39 -28.49
C LYS A 35 71.22 -8.04 -28.34
N ASN A 36 71.38 -7.14 -29.33
CA ASN A 36 70.67 -5.86 -29.38
C ASN A 36 69.13 -6.03 -29.32
N LYS A 37 68.58 -6.97 -30.10
CA LYS A 37 67.14 -7.24 -30.10
C LYS A 37 66.63 -7.74 -28.74
N ARG A 38 67.38 -8.65 -28.11
CA ARG A 38 67.07 -9.16 -26.77
C ARG A 38 67.04 -8.03 -25.74
N HIS A 39 68.06 -7.17 -25.75
CA HIS A 39 68.15 -6.02 -24.86
C HIS A 39 66.94 -5.09 -25.00
N ASN A 40 66.59 -4.71 -26.23
CA ASN A 40 65.44 -3.84 -26.48
C ASN A 40 64.11 -4.45 -26.02
N LEU A 41 63.93 -5.76 -26.20
CA LEU A 41 62.71 -6.44 -25.77
C LEU A 41 62.58 -6.48 -24.25
N LEU A 42 63.68 -6.79 -23.55
CA LEU A 42 63.73 -6.79 -22.09
C LEU A 42 63.51 -5.37 -21.53
N MET A 43 64.10 -4.35 -22.15
CA MET A 43 63.85 -2.95 -21.81
C MET A 43 62.38 -2.57 -21.94
N GLN A 44 61.74 -2.94 -23.04
CA GLN A 44 60.34 -2.64 -23.28
C GLN A 44 59.44 -3.30 -22.23
N CYS A 45 59.67 -4.59 -21.92
CA CYS A 45 58.93 -5.27 -20.86
C CYS A 45 59.10 -4.59 -19.49
N LYS A 46 60.27 -4.02 -19.20
CA LYS A 46 60.49 -3.25 -17.97
C LYS A 46 59.72 -1.93 -17.96
N MET A 47 59.68 -1.22 -19.07
CA MET A 47 58.93 0.05 -19.22
C MET A 47 57.41 -0.18 -19.09
N ASP A 48 56.92 -1.28 -19.67
CA ASP A 48 55.50 -1.65 -19.63
C ASP A 48 55.11 -2.36 -18.32
N ALA A 49 56.03 -2.46 -17.35
CA ALA A 49 55.85 -3.15 -16.07
C ALA A 49 55.33 -4.60 -16.20
N ILE A 50 55.74 -5.29 -17.26
CA ILE A 50 55.37 -6.70 -17.51
C ILE A 50 56.25 -7.59 -16.65
N GLU A 51 55.64 -8.30 -15.69
CA GLU A 51 56.34 -9.28 -14.87
C GLU A 51 56.64 -10.55 -15.66
N ILE A 52 57.91 -10.72 -16.05
CA ILE A 52 58.38 -11.93 -16.72
C ILE A 52 58.86 -12.94 -15.67
N PRO A 53 58.34 -14.18 -15.66
CA PRO A 53 58.84 -15.23 -14.78
C PRO A 53 60.27 -15.62 -15.19
N MET A 54 61.23 -15.52 -14.25
CA MET A 54 62.65 -15.84 -14.48
C MET A 54 63.10 -16.99 -13.57
N LYS A 55 63.87 -17.94 -14.12
CA LYS A 55 64.54 -19.00 -13.33
C LYS A 55 65.83 -18.49 -12.69
N ARG A 56 66.54 -17.61 -13.40
CA ARG A 56 67.82 -17.04 -12.96
C ARG A 56 67.96 -15.61 -13.50
N GLY A 57 68.47 -14.70 -12.67
CA GLY A 57 68.60 -13.26 -12.98
C GLY A 57 67.41 -12.43 -12.50
N ARG A 58 67.56 -11.10 -12.43
CA ARG A 58 66.49 -10.15 -12.04
C ARG A 58 66.30 -9.09 -13.13
N MET A 59 65.08 -8.55 -13.21
CA MET A 59 64.75 -7.47 -14.16
C MET A 59 65.57 -6.16 -13.92
N ASN A 60 66.15 -6.03 -12.72
CA ASN A 60 67.05 -4.93 -12.38
C ASN A 60 68.44 -5.05 -13.02
N ASP A 61 68.81 -6.23 -13.53
CA ASP A 61 70.11 -6.46 -14.17
C ASP A 61 70.19 -5.91 -15.62
N ILE A 62 69.06 -5.42 -16.15
CA ILE A 62 68.89 -4.95 -17.53
C ILE A 62 69.24 -3.45 -17.69
N VAL A 63 69.12 -2.65 -16.62
CA VAL A 63 69.54 -1.22 -16.60
C VAL A 63 70.06 -0.88 -15.21
N GLU A 64 71.20 -0.21 -15.12
CA GLU A 64 71.58 0.50 -13.90
C GLU A 64 70.59 1.63 -13.62
N GLN A 65 70.20 1.74 -12.35
CA GLN A 65 69.42 2.86 -11.84
C GLN A 65 70.08 4.17 -12.25
N SER A 66 69.31 5.06 -12.87
CA SER A 66 69.57 6.51 -12.92
C SER A 66 69.49 7.09 -11.49
N GLY A 67 70.42 6.69 -10.64
CA GLY A 67 70.41 6.93 -9.21
C GLY A 67 71.81 6.91 -8.63
N GLY A 68 72.66 7.81 -9.12
CA GLY A 68 73.91 8.17 -8.44
C GLY A 68 75.12 8.21 -9.37
N ASN A 69 75.52 9.43 -9.72
CA ASN A 69 76.85 9.92 -10.11
C ASN A 69 77.82 9.00 -10.89
N GLU A 70 78.34 9.63 -11.95
CA GLU A 70 79.50 9.30 -12.78
C GLU A 70 79.18 8.58 -14.10
N SER A 71 79.44 9.34 -15.17
CA SER A 71 79.34 9.00 -16.57
C SER A 71 80.40 7.99 -16.99
N GLU A 72 80.28 6.75 -16.53
CA GLU A 72 80.86 5.61 -17.23
C GLU A 72 79.74 4.92 -17.99
N THR A 73 79.66 5.14 -19.31
CA THR A 73 78.87 4.28 -20.18
C THR A 73 79.43 2.87 -20.05
N THR A 74 78.81 2.06 -19.19
CA THR A 74 79.12 0.63 -19.11
C THR A 74 79.07 0.07 -20.53
N PRO A 75 80.16 -0.50 -21.04
CA PRO A 75 80.21 -0.90 -22.43
C PRO A 75 79.12 -1.94 -22.69
N LEU A 76 78.42 -1.80 -23.81
CA LEU A 76 77.27 -2.61 -24.22
C LEU A 76 77.56 -4.13 -24.12
N SER A 77 78.82 -4.51 -24.28
CA SER A 77 79.35 -5.86 -24.07
C SER A 77 79.07 -6.41 -22.66
N THR A 78 79.28 -5.60 -21.62
CA THR A 78 79.07 -6.00 -20.21
C THR A 78 77.58 -6.19 -19.91
N ILE A 79 76.73 -5.37 -20.51
CA ILE A 79 75.26 -5.50 -20.41
C ILE A 79 74.82 -6.80 -21.06
N TYR A 80 75.34 -7.13 -22.25
CA TYR A 80 75.06 -8.40 -22.91
C TYR A 80 75.52 -9.62 -22.13
N GLU A 81 76.64 -9.54 -21.43
CA GLU A 81 77.13 -10.62 -20.58
C GLU A 81 76.26 -10.84 -19.33
N ARG A 82 75.76 -9.75 -18.73
CA ARG A 82 74.80 -9.82 -17.61
C ARG A 82 73.47 -10.38 -18.10
N GLU A 83 72.96 -9.88 -19.23
CA GLU A 83 71.74 -10.38 -19.83
C GLU A 83 71.85 -11.85 -20.23
N ALA A 84 72.98 -12.31 -20.75
CA ALA A 84 73.18 -13.71 -21.14
C ALA A 84 72.97 -14.70 -19.97
N LYS A 85 73.10 -14.24 -18.72
CA LYS A 85 72.86 -15.04 -17.51
C LYS A 85 71.37 -15.11 -17.12
N ILE A 86 70.52 -14.32 -17.76
CA ILE A 86 69.07 -14.32 -17.53
C ILE A 86 68.45 -15.51 -18.26
N GLU A 87 67.88 -16.42 -17.48
CA GLU A 87 67.11 -17.57 -17.96
C GLU A 87 65.64 -17.34 -17.66
N ILE A 88 64.84 -17.19 -18.72
CA ILE A 88 63.39 -16.97 -18.63
C ILE A 88 62.69 -18.31 -18.41
N ASP A 89 61.71 -18.33 -17.51
CA ASP A 89 60.87 -19.51 -17.32
C ASP A 89 59.72 -19.52 -18.32
N TYR A 90 59.72 -20.51 -19.22
CA TYR A 90 58.66 -20.72 -20.19
C TYR A 90 57.65 -21.79 -19.75
N SER A 91 57.73 -22.31 -18.52
CA SER A 91 56.88 -23.41 -18.01
C SER A 91 55.38 -23.09 -18.02
N SER A 92 55.03 -21.81 -17.87
CA SER A 92 53.65 -21.32 -17.85
C SER A 92 53.03 -21.14 -19.25
N LEU A 93 53.83 -21.27 -20.32
CA LEU A 93 53.37 -21.11 -21.69
C LEU A 93 52.93 -22.46 -22.27
N SER A 94 51.86 -22.44 -23.06
CA SER A 94 51.41 -23.63 -23.77
C SER A 94 52.45 -24.10 -24.80
N LYS A 95 52.52 -25.40 -25.07
CA LYS A 95 53.52 -26.02 -25.98
C LYS A 95 53.54 -25.41 -27.39
N ASN A 96 52.43 -24.79 -27.81
CA ASN A 96 52.27 -24.14 -29.11
C ASN A 96 52.95 -22.75 -29.17
N LEU A 97 53.29 -22.16 -28.03
CA LEU A 97 53.93 -20.85 -27.89
C LEU A 97 55.43 -20.95 -27.57
N THR A 98 55.91 -22.14 -27.17
CA THR A 98 57.28 -22.37 -26.72
C THR A 98 58.26 -22.69 -27.86
N ASN A 99 57.78 -23.11 -29.05
CA ASN A 99 58.61 -23.51 -30.19
C ASN A 99 58.15 -22.94 -31.56
N PRO A 100 58.09 -21.62 -31.75
CA PRO A 100 57.98 -21.04 -33.08
C PRO A 100 59.37 -21.07 -33.76
N SER A 101 59.56 -21.97 -34.73
CA SER A 101 60.83 -22.09 -35.47
C SER A 101 61.13 -20.90 -36.40
N GLU A 102 60.15 -20.02 -36.64
CA GLU A 102 60.20 -18.91 -37.60
C GLU A 102 59.81 -17.57 -36.93
N PRO A 103 60.61 -16.49 -37.08
CA PRO A 103 60.37 -15.20 -36.43
C PRO A 103 59.06 -14.53 -36.86
N ASP A 104 58.53 -14.85 -38.04
CA ASP A 104 57.25 -14.33 -38.53
C ASP A 104 56.03 -14.96 -37.84
N GLN A 105 56.16 -16.19 -37.32
CA GLN A 105 55.07 -16.83 -36.57
C GLN A 105 54.90 -16.18 -35.20
N VAL A 106 56.00 -15.78 -34.56
CA VAL A 106 55.99 -15.05 -33.27
C VAL A 106 55.24 -13.73 -33.41
N LYS A 107 55.51 -12.96 -34.47
CA LYS A 107 54.83 -11.68 -34.74
C LYS A 107 53.33 -11.87 -34.95
N LYS A 108 52.92 -12.84 -35.77
CA LYS A 108 51.49 -13.11 -36.03
C LYS A 108 50.72 -13.50 -34.76
N VAL A 109 51.33 -14.31 -33.90
CA VAL A 109 50.71 -14.71 -32.63
C VAL A 109 50.66 -13.52 -31.66
N GLY A 110 51.72 -12.72 -31.58
CA GLY A 110 51.75 -11.48 -30.79
C GLY A 110 50.67 -10.48 -31.22
N ASP A 111 50.52 -10.24 -32.52
CA ASP A 111 49.49 -9.36 -33.08
C ASP A 111 48.07 -9.89 -32.81
N GLY A 112 47.89 -11.21 -32.80
CA GLY A 112 46.62 -11.85 -32.46
C GLY A 112 46.24 -11.64 -30.99
N LEU A 113 47.20 -11.84 -30.08
CA LEU A 113 47.01 -11.61 -28.65
C LEU A 113 46.79 -10.13 -28.32
N ALA A 114 47.50 -9.22 -29.00
CA ALA A 114 47.30 -7.78 -28.86
C ALA A 114 45.88 -7.36 -29.31
N ARG A 115 45.37 -7.94 -30.40
CA ARG A 115 43.98 -7.73 -30.83
C ARG A 115 42.97 -8.30 -29.83
N GLU A 116 43.22 -9.47 -29.28
CA GLU A 116 42.33 -10.06 -28.26
C GLU A 116 42.33 -9.23 -26.97
N LEU A 117 43.49 -8.73 -26.54
CA LEU A 117 43.63 -7.81 -25.41
C LEU A 117 42.83 -6.52 -25.67
N GLN A 118 42.99 -5.92 -26.85
CA GLN A 118 42.27 -4.71 -27.22
C GLN A 118 40.75 -4.97 -27.26
N GLN A 119 40.29 -6.09 -27.80
CA GLN A 119 38.87 -6.45 -27.78
C GLN A 119 38.32 -6.62 -26.36
N LYS A 120 39.11 -7.20 -25.44
CA LYS A 120 38.75 -7.33 -24.02
C LYS A 120 38.72 -5.99 -23.30
N LEU A 121 39.65 -5.09 -23.63
CA LEU A 121 39.66 -3.71 -23.11
C LEU A 121 38.47 -2.92 -23.65
N ASP A 122 38.20 -2.98 -24.96
CA ASP A 122 37.04 -2.32 -25.58
C ASP A 122 35.71 -2.86 -25.02
N THR A 123 35.62 -4.16 -24.71
CA THR A 123 34.43 -4.71 -24.05
C THR A 123 34.30 -4.24 -22.61
N LEU A 124 35.40 -4.11 -21.87
CA LEU A 124 35.41 -3.50 -20.53
C LEU A 124 35.03 -2.02 -20.57
N GLU A 125 35.47 -1.25 -21.56
CA GLU A 125 35.07 0.16 -21.72
C GLU A 125 33.60 0.32 -22.13
N LYS A 126 33.06 -0.61 -22.96
CA LYS A 126 31.64 -0.65 -23.31
C LYS A 126 30.75 -1.01 -22.13
N ILE A 127 31.26 -1.81 -21.20
CA ILE A 127 30.59 -2.05 -19.92
C ILE A 127 30.78 -0.77 -19.09
N GLN A 128 29.82 0.13 -19.26
CA GLN A 128 29.71 1.40 -18.53
C GLN A 128 30.08 1.20 -17.05
N THR A 129 30.81 2.16 -16.48
CA THR A 129 31.35 2.08 -15.11
C THR A 129 30.31 1.48 -14.13
N PRO A 130 30.64 0.37 -13.44
CA PRO A 130 29.69 -0.28 -12.55
C PRO A 130 29.13 0.73 -11.56
N ASN A 131 27.81 0.79 -11.42
CA ASN A 131 27.20 1.63 -10.40
C ASN A 131 27.47 1.02 -9.03
N LEU A 132 28.60 1.38 -8.42
CA LEU A 132 29.08 0.86 -7.13
C LEU A 132 28.07 1.10 -5.98
N LYS A 133 27.13 2.03 -6.15
CA LYS A 133 26.06 2.33 -5.18
C LYS A 133 24.76 1.56 -5.44
N ALA A 134 24.69 0.74 -6.50
CA ALA A 134 23.48 0.01 -6.86
C ALA A 134 23.05 -0.98 -5.76
N MET A 135 24.01 -1.71 -5.18
CA MET A 135 23.73 -2.63 -4.07
C MET A 135 23.14 -1.90 -2.86
N GLN A 136 23.77 -0.78 -2.44
CA GLN A 136 23.25 0.02 -1.32
C GLN A 136 21.87 0.63 -1.59
N LYS A 137 21.58 1.01 -2.84
CA LYS A 137 20.24 1.48 -3.24
C LYS A 137 19.22 0.35 -3.20
N LEU A 138 19.59 -0.85 -3.66
CA LEU A 138 18.74 -2.03 -3.60
C LEU A 138 18.38 -2.35 -2.15
N ASP A 139 19.35 -2.41 -1.25
CA ASP A 139 19.13 -2.71 0.17
C ASP A 139 18.14 -1.72 0.80
N ARG A 140 18.35 -0.42 0.60
CA ARG A 140 17.45 0.64 1.11
C ARG A 140 16.04 0.55 0.54
N VAL A 141 15.90 0.19 -0.73
CA VAL A 141 14.59 0.05 -1.38
C VAL A 141 13.89 -1.21 -0.86
N THR A 142 14.62 -2.32 -0.71
CA THR A 142 14.09 -3.56 -0.15
C THR A 142 13.60 -3.37 1.28
N GLU A 143 14.38 -2.68 2.12
CA GLU A 143 13.99 -2.35 3.50
C GLU A 143 12.72 -1.49 3.53
N LYS A 144 12.66 -0.43 2.71
CA LYS A 144 11.46 0.41 2.59
C LYS A 144 10.23 -0.36 2.10
N ILE A 145 10.41 -1.27 1.14
CA ILE A 145 9.31 -2.12 0.65
C ILE A 145 8.81 -3.00 1.78
N GLN A 146 9.72 -3.60 2.56
CA GLN A 146 9.37 -4.44 3.69
C GLN A 146 8.57 -3.68 4.75
N THR A 147 9.05 -2.51 5.19
CA THR A 147 8.34 -1.68 6.19
C THR A 147 6.97 -1.22 5.67
N THR A 148 6.90 -0.77 4.42
CA THR A 148 5.64 -0.33 3.80
C THR A 148 4.63 -1.47 3.70
N ASN A 149 5.10 -2.68 3.37
CA ASN A 149 4.25 -3.86 3.27
C ASN A 149 3.72 -4.30 4.65
N GLU A 150 4.53 -4.20 5.70
CA GLU A 150 4.11 -4.46 7.08
C GLU A 150 3.06 -3.44 7.55
N GLU A 151 3.27 -2.15 7.28
CA GLU A 151 2.29 -1.09 7.57
C GLU A 151 0.99 -1.30 6.80
N PHE A 152 1.07 -1.67 5.52
CA PHE A 152 -0.09 -1.97 4.68
C PHE A 152 -0.90 -3.14 5.24
N GLU A 153 -0.25 -4.25 5.60
CA GLU A 153 -0.91 -5.40 6.19
C GLU A 153 -1.54 -5.06 7.56
N ALA A 154 -0.87 -4.24 8.37
CA ALA A 154 -1.42 -3.75 9.64
C ALA A 154 -2.67 -2.85 9.41
N ALA A 155 -2.60 -1.92 8.46
CA ALA A 155 -3.73 -1.06 8.09
C ALA A 155 -4.89 -1.87 7.53
N ARG A 156 -4.62 -2.87 6.69
CA ARG A 156 -5.63 -3.79 6.14
C ARG A 156 -6.34 -4.57 7.22
N LYS A 157 -5.60 -5.09 8.22
CA LYS A 157 -6.18 -5.77 9.39
C LYS A 157 -7.05 -4.83 10.22
N LYS A 158 -6.60 -3.59 10.47
CA LYS A 158 -7.38 -2.56 11.18
C LYS A 158 -8.68 -2.23 10.43
N ALA A 159 -8.60 -1.99 9.12
CA ALA A 159 -9.77 -1.71 8.28
C ALA A 159 -10.77 -2.87 8.28
N LYS A 160 -10.30 -4.12 8.17
CA LYS A 160 -11.16 -5.32 8.25
C LYS A 160 -11.87 -5.42 9.61
N LYS A 161 -11.16 -5.15 10.71
CA LYS A 161 -11.75 -5.16 12.06
C LYS A 161 -12.80 -4.06 12.23
N ALA A 162 -12.50 -2.84 11.76
CA ALA A 162 -13.42 -1.71 11.81
C ALA A 162 -14.68 -1.98 10.97
N LYS A 163 -14.52 -2.52 9.75
CA LYS A 163 -15.64 -2.91 8.89
C LYS A 163 -16.51 -3.96 9.56
N ALA A 164 -15.93 -5.00 10.15
CA ALA A 164 -16.70 -6.05 10.85
C ALA A 164 -17.48 -5.49 12.04
N ALA A 165 -16.89 -4.57 12.82
CA ALA A 165 -17.58 -3.91 13.92
C ALA A 165 -18.73 -3.01 13.42
N PHE A 166 -18.51 -2.28 12.33
CA PHE A 166 -19.53 -1.44 11.71
C PHE A 166 -20.71 -2.26 11.21
N GLU A 167 -20.47 -3.34 10.45
CA GLU A 167 -21.53 -4.22 9.93
C GLU A 167 -22.36 -4.84 11.06
N LYS A 168 -21.71 -5.20 12.19
CA LYS A 168 -22.43 -5.71 13.36
C LYS A 168 -23.43 -4.68 13.90
N ILE A 169 -22.97 -3.45 14.15
CA ILE A 169 -23.82 -2.38 14.69
C ILE A 169 -24.88 -1.95 13.67
N LYS A 170 -24.51 -1.88 12.39
CA LYS A 170 -25.44 -1.57 11.30
C LYS A 170 -26.60 -2.56 11.26
N ASN A 171 -26.29 -3.86 11.30
CA ASN A 171 -27.31 -4.91 11.29
C ASN A 171 -28.19 -4.84 12.54
N GLU A 172 -27.59 -4.70 13.73
CA GLU A 172 -28.33 -4.57 14.99
C GLU A 172 -29.29 -3.37 14.96
N ARG A 173 -28.81 -2.21 14.52
CA ARG A 173 -29.64 -1.00 14.37
C ARG A 173 -30.75 -1.21 13.35
N CYS A 174 -30.45 -1.81 12.20
CA CYS A 174 -31.42 -2.09 11.15
C CYS A 174 -32.52 -3.01 11.67
N THR A 175 -32.15 -4.13 12.29
CA THR A 175 -33.11 -5.10 12.84
C THR A 175 -34.02 -4.47 13.89
N LEU A 176 -33.46 -3.73 14.86
CA LEU A 176 -34.27 -3.08 15.89
C LEU A 176 -35.22 -2.03 15.30
N PHE A 177 -34.74 -1.21 14.36
CA PHE A 177 -35.55 -0.20 13.70
C PHE A 177 -36.68 -0.82 12.89
N THR A 178 -36.37 -1.81 12.04
CA THR A 178 -37.36 -2.49 11.19
C THR A 178 -38.40 -3.21 12.04
N ASN A 179 -38.01 -3.88 13.13
CA ASN A 179 -38.96 -4.54 14.02
C ASN A 179 -39.95 -3.55 14.65
N CYS A 180 -39.46 -2.42 15.15
CA CYS A 180 -40.30 -1.37 15.72
C CYS A 180 -41.22 -0.73 14.66
N CYS A 181 -40.66 -0.35 13.52
CA CYS A 181 -41.41 0.30 12.44
C CYS A 181 -42.50 -0.61 11.87
N ASN A 182 -42.19 -1.91 11.65
CA ASN A 182 -43.18 -2.88 11.17
C ASN A 182 -44.31 -3.08 12.19
N HIS A 183 -43.97 -3.23 13.48
CA HIS A 183 -45.00 -3.37 14.52
C HIS A 183 -45.94 -2.17 14.58
N ILE A 184 -45.39 -0.95 14.51
CA ILE A 184 -46.18 0.28 14.48
C ILE A 184 -47.01 0.36 13.19
N SER A 185 -46.45 0.00 12.04
CA SER A 185 -47.15 0.00 10.73
C SER A 185 -48.31 -1.00 10.69
N ASP A 186 -48.18 -2.16 11.33
CA ASP A 186 -49.24 -3.15 11.43
C ASP A 186 -50.34 -2.72 12.41
N ALA A 187 -49.99 -2.03 13.49
CA ALA A 187 -50.94 -1.59 14.51
C ALA A 187 -51.70 -0.30 14.14
N ILE A 188 -51.05 0.64 13.43
CA ILE A 188 -51.56 2.00 13.21
C ILE A 188 -52.89 2.02 12.45
N ASP A 189 -53.05 1.18 11.42
CA ASP A 189 -54.28 1.14 10.61
C ASP A 189 -55.49 0.68 11.43
N GLY A 190 -55.31 -0.37 12.23
CA GLY A 190 -56.35 -0.91 13.10
C GLY A 190 -56.78 0.08 14.20
N ILE A 191 -55.80 0.76 14.81
CA ILE A 191 -56.04 1.78 15.84
C ILE A 191 -56.77 2.98 15.24
N TYR A 192 -56.32 3.47 14.09
CA TYR A 192 -56.93 4.62 13.43
C TYR A 192 -58.39 4.34 13.01
N LYS A 193 -58.68 3.15 12.48
CA LYS A 193 -60.07 2.70 12.17
C LYS A 193 -60.97 2.67 13.40
N GLN A 194 -60.44 2.20 14.54
CA GLN A 194 -61.18 2.16 15.81
C GLN A 194 -61.46 3.57 16.35
N LEU A 195 -60.47 4.47 16.33
CA LEU A 195 -60.63 5.87 16.76
C LEU A 195 -61.62 6.64 15.86
N ALA A 196 -61.54 6.43 14.54
CA ALA A 196 -62.48 7.03 13.60
C ALA A 196 -63.89 6.40 13.65
N ARG A 197 -64.03 5.21 14.27
CA ARG A 197 -65.21 4.32 14.21
C ARG A 197 -65.71 4.12 12.78
N ASN A 198 -64.78 3.95 11.83
CA ASN A 198 -65.11 3.80 10.42
C ASN A 198 -64.08 2.93 9.69
N GLU A 199 -64.53 1.85 9.07
CA GLU A 199 -63.66 0.90 8.35
C GLU A 199 -63.05 1.49 7.07
N ALA A 200 -63.63 2.55 6.51
CA ALA A 200 -63.10 3.25 5.34
C ALA A 200 -61.92 4.18 5.69
N ALA A 201 -61.64 4.41 6.98
CA ALA A 201 -60.45 5.12 7.40
C ALA A 201 -59.21 4.25 7.17
N GLN A 202 -58.10 4.85 6.73
CA GLN A 202 -56.85 4.13 6.52
C GLN A 202 -55.68 4.95 7.06
N ALA A 203 -54.70 4.30 7.66
CA ALA A 203 -53.45 4.93 8.06
C ALA A 203 -52.27 4.06 7.60
N TYR A 204 -51.27 4.71 7.02
CA TYR A 204 -50.05 4.05 6.54
C TYR A 204 -48.82 4.76 7.09
N LEU A 205 -47.90 3.96 7.61
CA LEU A 205 -46.59 4.41 8.09
C LEU A 205 -45.51 3.53 7.47
N GLY A 206 -44.53 4.15 6.84
CA GLY A 206 -43.42 3.41 6.22
C GLY A 206 -42.17 4.26 6.03
N PRO A 207 -40.97 3.66 6.03
CA PRO A 207 -39.73 4.37 5.76
C PRO A 207 -39.63 4.74 4.27
N ASP A 208 -39.01 5.88 3.96
CA ASP A 208 -38.78 6.31 2.57
C ASP A 208 -37.78 5.40 1.85
N ASN A 209 -36.79 4.86 2.58
CA ASN A 209 -35.75 4.00 2.06
C ASN A 209 -35.72 2.66 2.82
N PRO A 210 -35.96 1.52 2.15
CA PRO A 210 -35.98 0.21 2.79
C PRO A 210 -34.59 -0.37 3.10
N GLU A 211 -33.49 0.11 2.49
CA GLU A 211 -32.15 -0.44 2.75
C GLU A 211 -31.53 0.08 4.06
N GLU A 212 -31.61 1.38 4.30
CA GLU A 212 -31.09 2.05 5.51
C GLU A 212 -32.16 2.96 6.12
N PRO A 213 -33.25 2.39 6.66
CA PRO A 213 -34.44 3.15 7.05
C PRO A 213 -34.20 4.11 8.22
N TYR A 214 -33.09 3.95 8.94
CA TYR A 214 -32.66 4.81 10.04
C TYR A 214 -31.94 6.11 9.60
N LEU A 215 -31.64 6.30 8.31
CA LEU A 215 -31.01 7.51 7.79
C LEU A 215 -32.01 8.53 7.24
N ASP A 216 -33.11 8.03 6.69
CA ASP A 216 -34.08 8.80 5.96
C ASP A 216 -35.37 9.03 6.79
N GLY A 217 -36.31 9.76 6.22
CA GLY A 217 -37.60 10.04 6.83
C GLY A 217 -38.51 8.82 6.93
N ILE A 218 -39.49 8.93 7.82
CA ILE A 218 -40.66 8.05 7.87
C ILE A 218 -41.85 8.84 7.35
N ASN A 219 -42.54 8.26 6.37
CA ASN A 219 -43.72 8.86 5.79
C ASN A 219 -44.97 8.34 6.50
N TYR A 220 -45.77 9.27 7.05
CA TYR A 220 -47.01 8.98 7.73
C TYR A 220 -48.18 9.65 7.01
N ASN A 221 -49.07 8.83 6.47
CA ASN A 221 -50.22 9.30 5.71
C ASN A 221 -51.52 8.69 6.25
N CYS A 222 -52.56 9.51 6.32
CA CYS A 222 -53.88 9.12 6.80
C CYS A 222 -54.96 9.50 5.80
N VAL A 223 -55.94 8.63 5.64
CA VAL A 223 -57.13 8.85 4.82
C VAL A 223 -58.32 8.92 5.75
N ALA A 224 -58.90 10.12 5.88
CA ALA A 224 -60.12 10.32 6.65
C ALA A 224 -61.34 9.69 5.95
N PRO A 225 -62.37 9.27 6.70
CA PRO A 225 -63.56 8.65 6.13
C PRO A 225 -64.21 9.50 5.03
N GLY A 226 -64.43 8.90 3.86
CA GLY A 226 -65.09 9.58 2.73
C GLY A 226 -64.23 10.60 1.97
N LYS A 227 -62.94 10.75 2.32
CA LYS A 227 -61.98 11.61 1.60
C LYS A 227 -61.02 10.78 0.75
N ARG A 228 -60.47 11.41 -0.29
CA ARG A 228 -59.37 10.84 -1.08
C ARG A 228 -58.05 10.98 -0.31
N PHE A 229 -57.05 10.20 -0.71
CA PHE A 229 -55.69 10.31 -0.21
C PHE A 229 -55.18 11.75 -0.33
N GLN A 230 -54.73 12.32 0.79
CA GLN A 230 -54.16 13.66 0.88
C GLN A 230 -52.95 13.65 1.82
N PRO A 231 -51.92 14.47 1.54
CA PRO A 231 -50.79 14.61 2.45
C PRO A 231 -51.27 15.17 3.80
N MET A 232 -50.60 14.78 4.88
CA MET A 232 -50.94 15.14 6.26
C MET A 232 -51.11 16.66 6.47
N SER A 233 -50.36 17.48 5.74
CA SER A 233 -50.47 18.95 5.77
C SER A 233 -51.88 19.46 5.46
N ASN A 234 -52.63 18.74 4.62
CA ASN A 234 -53.93 19.15 4.09
C ASN A 234 -55.12 18.60 4.89
N LEU A 235 -54.86 17.80 5.93
CA LEU A 235 -55.91 17.35 6.85
C LEU A 235 -56.40 18.50 7.74
N SER A 236 -57.66 18.43 8.15
CA SER A 236 -58.25 19.37 9.11
C SER A 236 -57.60 19.23 10.49
N GLY A 237 -57.77 20.23 11.35
CA GLY A 237 -57.19 20.22 12.71
C GLY A 237 -57.61 18.99 13.52
N GLY A 238 -58.91 18.66 13.54
CA GLY A 238 -59.41 17.49 14.26
C GLY A 238 -58.93 16.16 13.68
N GLU A 239 -58.83 16.05 12.34
CA GLU A 239 -58.27 14.85 11.70
C GLU A 239 -56.79 14.66 12.03
N LYS A 240 -56.01 15.75 12.09
CA LYS A 240 -54.61 15.71 12.53
C LYS A 240 -54.49 15.24 13.97
N THR A 241 -55.38 15.69 14.86
CA THR A 241 -55.40 15.25 16.26
C THR A 241 -55.71 13.77 16.38
N ILE A 242 -56.72 13.25 15.65
CA ILE A 242 -57.06 11.82 15.68
C ILE A 242 -55.90 10.97 15.14
N ALA A 243 -55.27 11.39 14.05
CA ALA A 243 -54.09 10.73 13.51
C ALA A 243 -52.90 10.75 14.49
N ALA A 244 -52.64 11.89 15.16
CA ALA A 244 -51.61 11.98 16.18
C ALA A 244 -51.87 11.06 17.38
N LEU A 245 -53.11 10.99 17.86
CA LEU A 245 -53.51 10.07 18.93
C LEU A 245 -53.36 8.61 18.49
N ALA A 246 -53.74 8.28 17.25
CA ALA A 246 -53.56 6.93 16.72
C ALA A 246 -52.09 6.52 16.71
N LEU A 247 -51.20 7.42 16.29
CA LEU A 247 -49.75 7.18 16.31
C LEU A 247 -49.22 7.00 17.74
N LEU A 248 -49.70 7.81 18.69
CA LEU A 248 -49.32 7.71 20.10
C LEU A 248 -49.70 6.33 20.68
N PHE A 249 -50.92 5.86 20.43
CA PHE A 249 -51.37 4.54 20.87
C PHE A 249 -50.65 3.39 20.14
N ALA A 250 -50.30 3.56 18.87
CA ALA A 250 -49.52 2.57 18.14
C ALA A 250 -48.10 2.42 18.73
N ILE A 251 -47.45 3.53 19.09
CA ILE A 251 -46.15 3.51 19.80
C ILE A 251 -46.28 2.81 21.16
N HIS A 252 -47.33 3.13 21.93
CA HIS A 252 -47.61 2.47 23.21
C HIS A 252 -47.81 0.95 23.07
N SER A 253 -48.40 0.50 21.96
CA SER A 253 -48.57 -0.93 21.69
C SER A 253 -47.25 -1.70 21.51
N PHE A 254 -46.18 -1.02 21.08
CA PHE A 254 -44.85 -1.62 20.93
C PHE A 254 -44.11 -1.65 22.28
N GLN A 255 -44.13 -0.52 22.99
CA GLN A 255 -43.53 -0.39 24.31
C GLN A 255 -44.51 0.29 25.27
N PRO A 256 -45.21 -0.49 26.12
CA PRO A 256 -46.23 0.04 27.01
C PRO A 256 -45.66 1.06 28.00
N ALA A 257 -46.19 2.28 27.94
CA ALA A 257 -45.92 3.32 28.93
C ALA A 257 -46.74 3.05 30.22
N PRO A 258 -46.22 3.40 31.41
CA PRO A 258 -46.96 3.20 32.65
C PRO A 258 -48.16 4.16 32.80
N PHE A 259 -48.08 5.36 32.23
CA PHE A 259 -49.15 6.35 32.26
C PHE A 259 -49.10 7.30 31.05
N PHE A 260 -50.21 7.98 30.79
CA PHE A 260 -50.33 9.08 29.84
C PHE A 260 -50.84 10.36 30.50
N VAL A 261 -50.35 11.49 30.00
CA VAL A 261 -50.84 12.83 30.35
C VAL A 261 -51.24 13.51 29.04
N LEU A 262 -52.52 13.82 28.90
CA LEU A 262 -53.09 14.44 27.70
C LEU A 262 -53.64 15.81 28.08
N ASP A 263 -53.07 16.87 27.52
CA ASP A 263 -53.42 18.26 27.84
C ASP A 263 -54.14 18.91 26.65
N GLU A 264 -55.39 19.33 26.87
CA GLU A 264 -56.27 20.03 25.91
C GLU A 264 -56.33 19.40 24.50
N ILE A 265 -56.23 18.07 24.42
CA ILE A 265 -56.27 17.33 23.15
C ILE A 265 -57.61 17.48 22.41
N ASP A 266 -58.64 17.95 23.10
CA ASP A 266 -59.99 18.14 22.64
C ASP A 266 -60.24 19.51 21.97
N ALA A 267 -59.26 20.42 21.96
CA ALA A 267 -59.39 21.77 21.40
C ALA A 267 -59.85 21.78 19.93
N ALA A 268 -59.32 20.86 19.12
CA ALA A 268 -59.61 20.75 17.69
C ALA A 268 -60.66 19.68 17.35
N LEU A 269 -61.22 19.00 18.36
CA LEU A 269 -62.20 17.92 18.18
C LEU A 269 -63.63 18.42 18.45
N ASP A 270 -64.59 17.92 17.67
CA ASP A 270 -66.02 18.08 17.93
C ASP A 270 -66.51 17.07 18.98
N ASN A 271 -67.66 17.34 19.59
CA ASN A 271 -68.20 16.54 20.69
C ASN A 271 -68.41 15.06 20.30
N THR A 272 -68.70 14.78 19.02
CA THR A 272 -68.86 13.40 18.54
C THR A 272 -67.54 12.64 18.52
N ASN A 273 -66.44 13.26 18.06
CA ASN A 273 -65.12 12.62 18.04
C ASN A 273 -64.49 12.55 19.44
N ILE A 274 -64.78 13.52 20.31
CA ILE A 274 -64.41 13.46 21.74
C ILE A 274 -64.97 12.21 22.40
N GLY A 275 -66.28 11.95 22.25
CA GLY A 275 -66.90 10.75 22.81
C GLY A 275 -66.30 9.44 22.28
N LYS A 276 -65.92 9.41 20.99
CA LYS A 276 -65.20 8.25 20.40
C LYS A 276 -63.83 8.04 21.03
N VAL A 277 -63.04 9.10 21.19
CA VAL A 277 -61.71 9.05 21.80
C VAL A 277 -61.80 8.64 23.27
N ALA A 278 -62.72 9.24 24.03
CA ALA A 278 -62.94 8.91 25.45
C ALA A 278 -63.35 7.44 25.63
N SER A 279 -64.28 6.96 24.80
CA SER A 279 -64.67 5.54 24.79
C SER A 279 -63.49 4.63 24.46
N TYR A 280 -62.68 4.99 23.46
CA TYR A 280 -61.50 4.21 23.07
C TYR A 280 -60.47 4.12 24.20
N ILE A 281 -60.18 5.23 24.88
CA ILE A 281 -59.28 5.26 26.04
C ILE A 281 -59.81 4.30 27.11
N ARG A 282 -61.10 4.38 27.45
CA ARG A 282 -61.72 3.52 28.47
C ARG A 282 -61.66 2.03 28.12
N GLU A 283 -61.90 1.66 26.86
CA GLU A 283 -61.89 0.26 26.41
C GLU A 283 -60.49 -0.33 26.28
N LYS A 284 -59.51 0.45 25.81
CA LYS A 284 -58.17 -0.04 25.46
C LYS A 284 -57.10 0.22 26.51
N CYS A 285 -57.33 1.14 27.44
CA CYS A 285 -56.37 1.54 28.47
C CYS A 285 -56.67 0.92 29.83
N THR A 286 -57.20 -0.31 29.90
CA THR A 286 -57.50 -0.98 31.17
C THR A 286 -56.27 -1.21 32.06
N ASN A 287 -55.08 -1.31 31.45
CA ASN A 287 -53.80 -1.44 32.13
C ASN A 287 -52.93 -0.16 32.07
N LEU A 288 -53.51 0.98 31.68
CA LEU A 288 -52.80 2.23 31.45
C LEU A 288 -53.47 3.38 32.19
N GLN A 289 -52.75 4.00 33.13
CA GLN A 289 -53.25 5.18 33.83
C GLN A 289 -53.24 6.38 32.88
N THR A 290 -54.41 6.97 32.62
CA THR A 290 -54.53 8.14 31.74
C THR A 290 -55.02 9.34 32.52
N VAL A 291 -54.21 10.39 32.57
CA VAL A 291 -54.54 11.69 33.16
C VAL A 291 -54.86 12.64 32.01
N VAL A 292 -56.06 13.22 32.01
CA VAL A 292 -56.49 14.15 30.97
C VAL A 292 -56.87 15.49 31.59
N ILE A 293 -56.36 16.57 30.97
CA ILE A 293 -56.73 17.95 31.27
C ILE A 293 -57.59 18.42 30.09
N SER A 294 -58.84 18.77 30.37
CA SER A 294 -59.81 19.20 29.36
C SER A 294 -60.85 20.11 30.00
N LEU A 295 -61.39 21.02 29.18
CA LEU A 295 -62.50 21.90 29.55
C LEU A 295 -63.87 21.38 29.08
N LYS A 296 -63.92 20.29 28.31
CA LYS A 296 -65.16 19.76 27.72
C LYS A 296 -65.75 18.64 28.57
N GLU A 297 -66.99 18.85 28.99
CA GLU A 297 -67.74 17.91 29.83
C GLU A 297 -67.88 16.53 29.20
N GLU A 298 -68.04 16.45 27.88
CA GLU A 298 -68.13 15.19 27.17
C GLU A 298 -66.86 14.33 27.28
N PHE A 299 -65.70 14.93 27.55
CA PHE A 299 -64.45 14.18 27.73
C PHE A 299 -64.34 13.66 29.16
N TYR A 300 -64.37 14.55 30.16
CA TYR A 300 -64.12 14.18 31.55
C TYR A 300 -65.31 13.49 32.23
N SER A 301 -66.51 13.51 31.64
CA SER A 301 -67.66 12.70 32.09
C SER A 301 -67.41 11.19 32.01
N HIS A 302 -66.43 10.75 31.22
CA HIS A 302 -66.05 9.34 31.11
C HIS A 302 -64.94 8.92 32.09
N ALA A 303 -64.45 9.84 32.93
CA ALA A 303 -63.39 9.58 33.89
C ALA A 303 -63.91 8.89 35.17
N ASP A 304 -63.03 8.14 35.83
CA ASP A 304 -63.35 7.50 37.11
C ASP A 304 -63.20 8.50 38.28
N ILE A 305 -62.23 9.42 38.20
CA ILE A 305 -61.95 10.43 39.23
C ILE A 305 -61.73 11.80 38.55
N LEU A 306 -62.34 12.84 39.11
CA LEU A 306 -62.10 14.24 38.75
C LEU A 306 -61.17 14.90 39.75
N ILE A 307 -60.22 15.68 39.23
CA ILE A 307 -59.31 16.51 40.01
C ILE A 307 -59.60 17.96 39.65
N GLY A 308 -60.32 18.66 40.52
CA GLY A 308 -60.63 20.07 40.38
C GLY A 308 -59.50 20.94 40.93
N ILE A 309 -59.10 21.95 40.17
CA ILE A 309 -58.12 22.95 40.63
C ILE A 309 -58.84 24.28 40.74
N CYS A 310 -58.80 24.90 41.93
CA CYS A 310 -59.42 26.20 42.18
C CYS A 310 -58.39 27.19 42.74
N PRO A 311 -58.43 28.47 42.33
CA PRO A 311 -57.63 29.51 42.94
C PRO A 311 -58.21 29.91 44.31
N GLU A 312 -57.36 30.03 45.31
CA GLU A 312 -57.69 30.63 46.60
C GLU A 312 -57.33 32.13 46.57
N PRO A 313 -58.25 33.01 47.00
CA PRO A 313 -57.97 34.44 47.05
C PRO A 313 -56.97 34.75 48.18
N ALA A 314 -55.72 35.00 47.80
CA ALA A 314 -54.63 35.45 48.67
C ALA A 314 -53.86 36.61 48.00
N GLU A 315 -52.88 37.21 48.69
CA GLU A 315 -52.04 38.30 48.14
C GLU A 315 -51.26 37.86 46.88
N CYS A 316 -51.04 36.55 46.73
CA CYS A 316 -50.53 35.89 45.51
C CYS A 316 -51.49 34.76 45.14
N LEU A 317 -51.56 34.40 43.85
CA LEU A 317 -52.42 33.31 43.39
C LEU A 317 -51.93 31.97 43.96
N VAL A 318 -52.67 31.40 44.92
CA VAL A 318 -52.43 30.05 45.46
C VAL A 318 -53.48 29.12 44.87
N SER A 319 -53.06 28.00 44.29
CA SER A 319 -53.99 26.99 43.77
C SER A 319 -54.23 25.89 44.82
N GLN A 320 -55.49 25.57 45.06
CA GLN A 320 -55.92 24.41 45.84
C GLN A 320 -56.45 23.31 44.91
N THR A 321 -56.39 22.06 45.39
CA THR A 321 -56.84 20.89 44.65
C THR A 321 -57.92 20.16 45.41
N LEU A 322 -58.99 19.79 44.71
CA LEU A 322 -60.13 19.04 45.22
C LEU A 322 -60.25 17.75 44.40
N ILE A 323 -60.50 16.63 45.06
CA ILE A 323 -60.67 15.33 44.39
C ILE A 323 -62.13 14.91 44.54
N TYR A 324 -62.72 14.48 43.44
CA TYR A 324 -64.10 14.01 43.39
C TYR A 324 -64.17 12.67 42.67
N ASP A 325 -64.70 11.67 43.35
CA ASP A 325 -64.82 10.29 42.86
C ASP A 325 -66.15 10.12 42.11
N LEU A 326 -66.08 9.73 40.83
CA LEU A 326 -67.24 9.55 39.96
C LEU A 326 -67.78 8.12 39.95
N GLU A 327 -67.03 7.13 40.47
CA GLU A 327 -67.45 5.73 40.48
C GLU A 327 -68.72 5.47 41.31
N GLN A 328 -69.02 6.40 42.23
CA GLN A 328 -70.19 6.35 43.11
C GLN A 328 -71.51 6.66 42.39
N PHE A 329 -71.44 7.17 41.15
CA PHE A 329 -72.60 7.52 40.34
C PHE A 329 -72.83 6.47 39.25
N THR A 330 -74.07 6.01 39.12
CA THR A 330 -74.43 5.09 38.03
C THR A 330 -74.26 5.79 36.68
N PRO A 331 -73.54 5.19 35.71
CA PRO A 331 -73.38 5.78 34.40
C PRO A 331 -74.77 5.97 33.76
N HIS A 332 -75.06 7.19 33.31
CA HIS A 332 -76.25 7.44 32.50
C HIS A 332 -76.04 6.74 31.14
N ASN A 333 -76.96 5.82 30.81
CA ASN A 333 -77.05 5.17 29.50
C ASN A 333 -77.31 6.20 28.39
#